data_AF-A0A239RAP1-F1
#
_entry.id   AF-A0A239RAP1-F1
#
_cell.length_a   1.000
_cell.length_b   1.000
_cell.length_c   1.000
_cell.angle_alpha   90.00
_cell.angle_beta   90.00
_cell.angle_gamma   90.00
#
_symmetry.space_group_name_H-M   'P 1'
#
loop_
_entity.id
_entity.type
_entity.pdbx_description
1 polymer ?
#
loop_
_entity_poly.entity_id
_entity_poly.type
_entity_poly.pdbx_seq_one_letter_code
_entity_poly.pdbx_strand_id
1 'polypeptide(L)'
;MSEGGVIEQLRKACAEEKGMLMLINLDNFNFFNDVYGREMGDHLINRIAGIINSVTAGEDIKGRLGGDEFVVFCRGLESRDELREMLGYINKKIDSTMEELLGVSEKISMGVSIGAVVVPEQGTDYESLFSKADYALDRIKQTGNHGCAFYTDESNKKYKSEMGNLSRNMDESGDQRGALWLDYDYFSIVYRYIRRHIETYNDTALKMLVTIVPKNVNMNEYDFYQTVKKGGQIINSSLRRSDIMMQSRQNQFFLILPEFPQTYIDKMIQRIDRKCKDAGIDALVDINIQHEMIVAQEKNDDKK
;
A
#
# COMPACT_ATOMS: atom_id res chain seq x y z
N MET A 1 -14.00 -27.53 22.61
CA MET A 1 -15.21 -27.78 21.80
C MET A 1 -14.78 -27.93 20.35
N SER A 2 -15.37 -28.84 19.58
CA SER A 2 -15.06 -28.96 18.15
C SER A 2 -15.56 -27.73 17.40
N GLU A 3 -14.82 -27.32 16.37
CA GLU A 3 -15.11 -26.15 15.52
C GLU A 3 -16.54 -26.17 14.96
N GLY A 4 -17.03 -27.35 14.56
CA GLY A 4 -18.40 -27.54 14.08
C GLY A 4 -19.50 -27.32 15.14
N GLY A 5 -19.19 -27.46 16.42
CA GLY A 5 -20.17 -27.24 17.50
C GLY A 5 -20.44 -25.76 17.78
N VAL A 6 -19.44 -24.90 17.59
CA VAL A 6 -19.58 -23.46 17.80
C VAL A 6 -20.34 -22.81 16.64
N ILE A 7 -20.03 -23.20 15.40
CA ILE A 7 -20.72 -22.65 14.21
C ILE A 7 -22.23 -22.93 14.27
N GLU A 8 -22.64 -24.12 14.70
CA GLU A 8 -24.06 -24.44 14.82
C GLU A 8 -24.76 -23.61 15.90
N GLN A 9 -24.09 -23.34 17.02
CA GLN A 9 -24.60 -22.42 18.04
C GLN A 9 -24.73 -21.00 17.51
N LEU A 10 -23.75 -20.52 16.74
CA LEU A 10 -23.78 -19.19 16.13
C LEU A 10 -24.92 -19.06 15.12
N ARG A 11 -25.13 -20.08 14.27
CA ARG A 11 -26.26 -20.14 13.33
C ARG A 11 -27.60 -20.00 14.05
N LYS A 12 -27.79 -20.77 15.12
CA LYS A 12 -29.00 -20.72 15.91
C LYS A 12 -29.20 -19.35 16.59
N ALA A 13 -28.16 -18.84 17.24
CA ALA A 13 -28.24 -17.55 17.93
C ALA A 13 -28.50 -16.37 16.97
N CYS A 14 -27.86 -16.36 15.80
CA CYS A 14 -28.12 -15.35 14.77
C CYS A 14 -29.57 -15.39 14.24
N ALA A 15 -30.18 -16.57 14.20
CA ALA A 15 -31.54 -16.75 13.71
C ALA A 15 -32.62 -16.39 14.75
N GLU A 16 -32.36 -16.66 16.03
CA GLU A 16 -33.39 -16.67 17.08
C GLU A 16 -33.21 -15.61 18.17
N GLU A 17 -32.03 -15.00 18.28
CA GLU A 17 -31.67 -14.15 19.42
C GLU A 17 -31.30 -12.72 19.01
N LYS A 18 -31.15 -11.85 20.02
CA LYS A 18 -30.67 -10.47 19.85
C LYS A 18 -29.29 -10.31 20.45
N GLY A 19 -28.42 -9.57 19.75
CA GLY A 19 -27.07 -9.33 20.22
C GLY A 19 -26.14 -8.86 19.12
N MET A 20 -24.85 -9.10 19.32
CA MET A 20 -23.80 -8.68 18.40
C MET A 20 -22.90 -9.85 18.04
N LEU A 21 -22.76 -10.11 16.74
CA LEU A 21 -21.74 -11.02 16.22
C LEU A 21 -20.47 -10.20 15.96
N MET A 22 -19.36 -10.68 16.52
CA MET A 22 -18.05 -10.02 16.50
C MET A 22 -16.98 -10.98 15.99
N LEU A 23 -16.16 -10.51 15.06
CA LEU A 23 -14.90 -11.13 14.67
C LEU A 23 -13.76 -10.31 15.25
N ILE A 24 -12.85 -10.98 15.95
CA ILE A 24 -11.75 -10.38 16.70
C ILE A 24 -10.45 -10.95 16.15
N ASN A 25 -9.51 -10.09 15.77
CA ASN A 25 -8.18 -10.48 15.32
C ASN A 25 -7.10 -9.76 16.14
N LEU A 26 -6.01 -10.46 16.47
CA LEU A 26 -4.87 -9.85 17.17
C LEU A 26 -4.01 -9.08 16.16
N ASP A 27 -3.85 -7.78 16.42
CA ASP A 27 -3.00 -6.95 15.58
C ASP A 27 -1.51 -7.30 15.79
N ASN A 28 -0.72 -7.27 14.72
CA ASN A 28 0.72 -7.54 14.72
C ASN A 28 1.14 -8.94 15.21
N PHE A 29 0.22 -9.92 15.28
CA PHE A 29 0.53 -11.26 15.77
C PHE A 29 1.62 -12.00 14.97
N ASN A 30 1.62 -11.86 13.64
CA ASN A 30 2.67 -12.45 12.80
C ASN A 30 4.04 -11.85 13.11
N PHE A 31 4.12 -10.53 13.27
CA PHE A 31 5.35 -9.85 13.66
C PHE A 31 5.81 -10.28 15.06
N PHE A 32 4.87 -10.44 16.00
CA PHE A 32 5.16 -11.00 17.32
C PHE A 32 5.76 -12.42 17.22
N ASN A 33 5.18 -13.28 16.39
CA ASN A 33 5.72 -14.63 16.14
C ASN A 33 7.12 -14.61 15.53
N ASP A 34 7.38 -13.68 14.61
CA ASP A 34 8.70 -13.54 13.97
C ASP A 34 9.76 -13.11 14.98
N VAL A 35 9.39 -12.29 15.97
CA VAL A 35 10.32 -11.77 16.99
C VAL A 35 10.51 -12.76 18.16
N TYR A 36 9.43 -13.36 18.68
CA TYR A 36 9.47 -14.16 19.91
C TYR A 36 9.28 -15.67 19.70
N GLY A 37 9.01 -16.08 18.46
CA GLY A 37 8.77 -17.47 18.11
C GLY A 37 7.32 -17.92 18.36
N ARG A 38 6.94 -18.99 17.64
CA ARG A 38 5.56 -19.52 17.65
C ARG A 38 5.10 -20.05 19.00
N GLU A 39 6.00 -20.61 19.81
CA GLU A 39 5.65 -21.08 21.16
C GLU A 39 5.15 -19.94 22.04
N MET A 40 5.82 -18.77 21.97
CA MET A 40 5.36 -17.57 22.67
C MET A 40 4.06 -17.04 22.09
N GLY A 41 3.89 -17.12 20.76
CA GLY A 41 2.63 -16.82 20.10
C GLY A 41 1.46 -17.65 20.62
N ASP A 42 1.66 -18.96 20.78
CA ASP A 42 0.64 -19.86 21.34
C ASP A 42 0.29 -19.51 22.79
N HIS A 43 1.29 -19.10 23.60
CA HIS A 43 1.05 -18.59 24.95
C HIS A 43 0.20 -17.31 24.92
N LEU A 44 0.51 -16.37 24.03
CA LEU A 44 -0.25 -15.14 23.87
C LEU A 44 -1.71 -15.43 23.46
N ILE A 45 -1.93 -16.32 22.48
CA ILE A 45 -3.28 -16.74 22.06
C ILE A 45 -4.10 -17.28 23.24
N ASN A 46 -3.50 -18.11 24.08
CA ASN A 46 -4.17 -18.63 25.28
C ASN A 46 -4.55 -17.51 26.27
N ARG A 47 -3.69 -16.49 26.43
CA ARG A 47 -3.99 -15.33 27.25
C ARG A 47 -5.13 -14.49 26.66
N ILE A 48 -5.12 -14.25 25.35
CA ILE A 48 -6.20 -13.51 24.69
C ILE A 48 -7.54 -14.23 24.81
N ALA A 49 -7.57 -15.56 24.65
CA ALA A 49 -8.77 -16.34 24.90
C ALA A 49 -9.30 -16.16 26.34
N GLY A 50 -8.41 -16.09 27.33
CA GLY A 50 -8.76 -15.76 28.71
C GLY A 50 -9.31 -14.34 28.88
N ILE A 51 -8.76 -13.35 28.18
CA ILE A 51 -9.25 -11.97 28.18
C ILE A 51 -10.66 -11.90 27.59
N ILE A 52 -10.89 -12.52 26.42
CA ILE A 52 -12.21 -12.59 25.77
C ILE A 52 -13.23 -13.26 26.70
N ASN A 53 -12.85 -14.35 27.38
CA ASN A 53 -13.72 -14.99 28.37
C ASN A 53 -14.08 -14.07 29.55
N SER A 54 -13.18 -13.17 29.94
CA SER A 54 -13.41 -12.27 31.09
C SER A 54 -14.30 -11.07 30.80
N VAL A 55 -14.51 -10.74 29.51
CA VAL A 55 -15.32 -9.59 29.07
C VAL A 55 -16.65 -10.01 28.47
N THR A 56 -16.93 -11.31 28.43
CA THR A 56 -18.16 -11.90 27.88
C THR A 56 -18.87 -12.71 28.96
N ALA A 57 -20.19 -12.81 28.87
CA ALA A 57 -21.00 -13.57 29.81
C ALA A 57 -20.83 -15.08 29.60
N GLY A 58 -21.17 -15.88 30.62
CA GLY A 58 -21.09 -17.34 30.53
C GLY A 58 -22.02 -17.94 29.47
N GLU A 59 -23.13 -17.25 29.16
CA GLU A 59 -24.08 -17.64 28.13
C GLU A 59 -23.61 -17.31 26.72
N ASP A 60 -22.76 -16.29 26.52
CA ASP A 60 -22.24 -15.87 25.21
C ASP A 60 -21.51 -17.00 24.46
N ILE A 61 -21.67 -17.04 23.14
CA ILE A 61 -21.01 -18.02 22.29
C ILE A 61 -19.64 -17.48 21.90
N LYS A 62 -18.61 -18.31 22.05
CA LYS A 62 -17.21 -17.97 21.79
C LYS A 62 -16.52 -19.09 21.02
N GLY A 63 -15.70 -18.73 20.05
CA GLY A 63 -14.87 -19.67 19.29
C GLY A 63 -13.58 -19.06 18.81
N ARG A 64 -12.61 -19.92 18.46
CA ARG A 64 -11.43 -19.56 17.68
C ARG A 64 -11.62 -20.15 16.29
N LEU A 65 -11.51 -19.32 15.26
CA LEU A 65 -11.67 -19.73 13.86
C LEU A 65 -10.37 -20.32 13.29
N GLY A 66 -9.23 -19.90 13.83
CA GLY A 66 -7.90 -20.33 13.39
C GLY A 66 -6.89 -19.22 13.62
N GLY A 67 -5.60 -19.56 13.66
CA GLY A 67 -4.54 -18.54 13.83
C GLY A 67 -4.80 -17.62 15.01
N ASP A 68 -4.92 -16.32 14.74
CA ASP A 68 -5.19 -15.24 15.68
C ASP A 68 -6.63 -14.71 15.64
N GLU A 69 -7.55 -15.46 15.04
CA GLU A 69 -8.93 -15.05 14.81
C GLU A 69 -9.92 -15.75 15.76
N PHE A 70 -10.77 -14.93 16.37
CA PHE A 70 -11.82 -15.34 17.29
C PHE A 70 -13.18 -14.84 16.81
N VAL A 71 -14.23 -15.58 17.16
CA VAL A 71 -15.61 -15.21 16.92
C VAL A 71 -16.36 -15.20 18.25
N VAL A 72 -17.20 -14.19 18.45
CA VAL A 72 -18.03 -14.05 19.64
C VAL A 72 -19.42 -13.60 19.23
N PHE A 73 -20.46 -14.23 19.79
CA PHE A 73 -21.82 -13.70 19.78
C PHE A 73 -22.18 -13.28 21.21
N CYS A 74 -22.27 -11.97 21.43
CA CYS A 74 -22.65 -11.40 22.72
C CYS A 74 -24.16 -11.14 22.76
N ARG A 75 -24.86 -11.83 23.66
CA ARG A 75 -26.31 -11.70 23.83
C ARG A 75 -26.64 -10.36 24.46
N GLY A 76 -27.65 -9.68 23.92
CA GLY A 76 -28.12 -8.39 24.44
C GLY A 76 -27.17 -7.20 24.24
N LEU A 77 -25.98 -7.42 23.65
CA LEU A 77 -25.08 -6.33 23.25
C LEU A 77 -25.60 -5.72 21.95
N GLU A 78 -26.17 -4.52 22.02
CA GLU A 78 -26.68 -3.79 20.84
C GLU A 78 -26.01 -2.41 20.70
N SER A 79 -25.43 -1.89 21.78
CA SER A 79 -24.83 -0.55 21.82
C SER A 79 -23.42 -0.53 21.25
N ARG A 80 -23.17 0.42 20.34
CA ARG A 80 -21.83 0.66 19.80
C ARG A 80 -20.85 1.19 20.83
N ASP A 81 -21.35 1.94 21.82
CA ASP A 81 -20.50 2.49 22.88
C ASP A 81 -20.07 1.40 23.86
N GLU A 82 -20.96 0.44 24.17
CA GLU A 82 -20.61 -0.73 24.98
C GLU A 82 -19.51 -1.57 24.31
N LEU A 83 -19.55 -1.75 22.98
CA LEU A 83 -18.45 -2.41 22.27
C LEU A 83 -17.14 -1.63 22.38
N ARG A 84 -17.17 -0.30 22.27
CA ARG A 84 -15.96 0.53 22.39
C ARG A 84 -15.35 0.45 23.78
N GLU A 85 -16.18 0.42 24.82
CA GLU A 85 -15.74 0.22 26.20
C GLU A 85 -15.12 -1.17 26.38
N MET A 86 -15.78 -2.21 25.85
CA MET A 86 -15.26 -3.57 25.85
C MET A 86 -13.89 -3.65 25.15
N LEU A 87 -13.76 -3.06 23.96
CA LEU A 87 -12.49 -2.99 23.22
C LEU A 87 -11.39 -2.30 24.03
N GLY A 88 -11.69 -1.13 24.61
CA GLY A 88 -10.72 -0.39 25.43
C GLY A 88 -10.24 -1.22 26.63
N TYR A 89 -11.14 -1.98 27.25
CA TYR A 89 -10.80 -2.89 28.33
C TYR A 89 -9.97 -4.10 27.87
N ILE A 90 -10.28 -4.68 26.70
CA ILE A 90 -9.48 -5.76 26.10
C ILE A 90 -8.06 -5.26 25.83
N ASN A 91 -7.89 -4.15 25.13
CA ASN A 91 -6.57 -3.60 24.79
C ASN A 91 -5.74 -3.30 26.06
N LYS A 92 -6.36 -2.71 27.10
CA LYS A 92 -5.69 -2.49 28.38
C LYS A 92 -5.21 -3.80 29.04
N LYS A 93 -5.99 -4.88 28.97
CA LYS A 93 -5.58 -6.20 29.48
C LYS A 93 -4.45 -6.81 28.65
N ILE A 94 -4.44 -6.56 27.35
CA ILE A 94 -3.36 -6.99 26.46
C ILE A 94 -2.07 -6.29 26.86
N ASP A 95 -2.08 -4.97 27.06
CA ASP A 95 -0.91 -4.22 27.50
C ASP A 95 -0.30 -4.82 28.79
N SER A 96 -1.15 -5.06 29.80
CA SER A 96 -0.70 -5.70 31.05
C SER A 96 -0.19 -7.13 30.86
N THR A 97 -0.81 -7.90 29.97
CA THR A 97 -0.34 -9.26 29.62
C THR A 97 1.03 -9.21 28.95
N MET A 98 1.27 -8.23 28.08
CA MET A 98 2.55 -8.05 27.40
C MET A 98 3.66 -7.69 28.38
N GLU A 99 3.38 -6.82 29.35
CA GLU A 99 4.31 -6.49 30.43
C GLU A 99 4.66 -7.73 31.28
N GLU A 100 3.67 -8.55 31.63
CA GLU A 100 3.89 -9.80 32.39
C GLU A 100 4.71 -10.84 31.61
N LEU A 101 4.43 -10.99 30.31
CA LEU A 101 5.08 -12.01 29.47
C LEU A 101 6.52 -11.65 29.11
N LEU A 102 6.79 -10.37 28.86
CA LEU A 102 8.09 -9.91 28.35
C LEU A 102 8.96 -9.25 29.42
N GLY A 103 8.39 -8.88 30.57
CA GLY A 103 9.13 -8.27 31.69
C GLY A 103 9.64 -6.84 31.42
N VAL A 104 9.26 -6.25 30.28
CA VAL A 104 9.61 -4.91 29.83
C VAL A 104 8.45 -4.31 29.03
N SER A 105 8.29 -2.97 29.05
CA SER A 105 7.40 -2.25 28.13
C SER A 105 8.02 -2.27 26.73
N GLU A 106 7.79 -3.34 25.98
CA GLU A 106 8.38 -3.59 24.67
C GLU A 106 7.77 -2.73 23.55
N LYS A 107 8.51 -2.57 22.44
CA LYS A 107 8.23 -1.60 21.36
C LYS A 107 7.07 -1.99 20.43
N ILE A 108 6.45 -3.15 20.64
CA ILE A 108 5.41 -3.69 19.77
C ILE A 108 4.05 -3.35 20.37
N SER A 109 3.34 -2.42 19.73
CA SER A 109 1.93 -2.16 20.04
C SER A 109 1.11 -3.39 19.69
N MET A 110 0.65 -4.10 20.70
CA MET A 110 -0.28 -5.22 20.56
C MET A 110 -1.69 -4.74 20.92
N GLY A 111 -2.69 -5.34 20.29
CA GLY A 111 -4.09 -5.03 20.56
C GLY A 111 -4.99 -5.92 19.71
N VAL A 112 -6.27 -5.60 19.66
CA VAL A 112 -7.22 -6.28 18.79
C VAL A 112 -7.96 -5.32 17.88
N SER A 113 -8.27 -5.83 16.70
CA SER A 113 -9.23 -5.25 15.77
C SER A 113 -10.53 -6.05 15.83
N ILE A 114 -11.68 -5.37 15.87
CA ILE A 114 -13.01 -5.99 15.95
C ILE A 114 -13.89 -5.55 14.79
N GLY A 115 -14.42 -6.50 14.04
CA GLY A 115 -15.52 -6.29 13.09
C GLY A 115 -16.83 -6.79 13.69
N ALA A 116 -17.86 -5.95 13.73
CA ALA A 116 -19.11 -6.26 14.43
C ALA A 116 -20.36 -6.01 13.57
N VAL A 117 -21.39 -6.84 13.81
CA VAL A 117 -22.74 -6.67 13.28
C VAL A 117 -23.80 -6.89 14.36
N VAL A 118 -24.86 -6.09 14.31
CA VAL A 118 -26.01 -6.16 15.23
C VAL A 118 -27.07 -7.09 14.67
N VAL A 119 -27.56 -8.01 15.50
CA VAL A 119 -28.61 -8.98 15.18
C VAL A 119 -29.87 -8.67 16.00
N PRO A 120 -31.06 -8.64 15.37
CA PRO A 120 -31.38 -8.96 13.97
C PRO A 120 -31.33 -7.77 13.01
N GLU A 121 -30.93 -6.57 13.46
CA GLU A 121 -30.99 -5.33 12.66
C GLU A 121 -30.28 -5.47 11.30
N GLN A 122 -29.17 -6.20 11.26
CA GLN A 122 -28.35 -6.38 10.07
C GLN A 122 -28.56 -7.74 9.39
N GLY A 123 -29.61 -8.46 9.76
CA GLY A 123 -29.97 -9.78 9.24
C GLY A 123 -29.94 -10.86 10.32
N THR A 124 -30.29 -12.08 9.90
CA THR A 124 -30.43 -13.25 10.78
C THR A 124 -29.74 -14.50 10.22
N ASP A 125 -29.27 -14.45 8.97
CA ASP A 125 -28.49 -15.52 8.35
C ASP A 125 -27.02 -15.40 8.75
N TYR A 126 -26.49 -16.42 9.42
CA TYR A 126 -25.13 -16.41 9.96
C TYR A 126 -24.06 -16.19 8.88
N GLU A 127 -24.17 -16.84 7.72
CA GLU A 127 -23.14 -16.71 6.67
C GLU A 127 -23.08 -15.28 6.13
N SER A 128 -24.25 -14.66 5.93
CA SER A 128 -24.36 -13.25 5.58
C SER A 128 -23.82 -12.32 6.67
N LEU A 129 -24.18 -12.55 7.93
CA LEU A 129 -23.74 -11.74 9.08
C LEU A 129 -22.23 -11.87 9.31
N PHE A 130 -21.69 -13.07 9.19
CA PHE A 130 -20.26 -13.34 9.28
C PHE A 130 -19.51 -12.56 8.21
N SER A 131 -19.95 -12.64 6.95
CA SER A 131 -19.36 -11.89 5.84
C SER A 131 -19.39 -10.37 6.07
N LYS A 132 -20.45 -9.86 6.68
CA LYS A 132 -20.57 -8.44 7.05
C LYS A 132 -19.63 -8.05 8.19
N ALA A 133 -19.49 -8.89 9.21
CA ALA A 133 -18.56 -8.69 10.32
C ALA A 133 -17.10 -8.74 9.86
N ASP A 134 -16.77 -9.69 8.98
CA ASP A 134 -15.45 -9.86 8.35
C ASP A 134 -15.07 -8.63 7.52
N TYR A 135 -16.01 -8.15 6.70
CA TYR A 135 -15.84 -6.89 5.99
C TYR A 135 -15.53 -5.72 6.94
N ALA A 136 -16.23 -5.63 8.08
CA ALA A 136 -16.01 -4.57 9.05
C ALA A 136 -14.63 -4.70 9.71
N LEU A 137 -14.18 -5.92 10.02
CA LEU A 137 -12.86 -6.22 10.55
C LEU A 137 -11.75 -5.80 9.58
N ASP A 138 -11.90 -6.13 8.30
CA ASP A 138 -10.98 -5.70 7.25
C ASP A 138 -10.85 -4.17 7.17
N ARG A 139 -11.98 -3.46 7.30
CA ARG A 139 -12.00 -2.00 7.25
C ARG A 139 -11.18 -1.39 8.37
N ILE A 140 -11.27 -1.90 9.60
CA ILE A 140 -10.49 -1.35 10.71
C ILE A 140 -8.99 -1.64 10.55
N LYS A 141 -8.64 -2.85 10.04
CA LYS A 141 -7.26 -3.21 9.72
C LYS A 141 -6.62 -2.26 8.71
N GLN A 142 -7.40 -1.76 7.75
CA GLN A 142 -6.93 -0.78 6.76
C GLN A 142 -6.74 0.65 7.32
N THR A 143 -7.42 1.01 8.40
CA THR A 143 -7.41 2.39 8.94
C THR A 143 -6.43 2.61 10.10
N GLY A 144 -5.77 1.56 10.59
CA GLY A 144 -4.72 1.70 11.61
C GLY A 144 -4.71 0.68 12.74
N ASN A 145 -5.48 -0.42 12.65
CA ASN A 145 -5.58 -1.47 13.67
C ASN A 145 -6.14 -0.97 15.03
N HIS A 146 -6.21 -1.84 16.04
CA HIS A 146 -6.51 -1.52 17.44
C HIS A 146 -7.88 -0.87 17.70
N GLY A 147 -8.85 -1.11 16.80
CA GLY A 147 -10.15 -0.46 16.82
C GLY A 147 -11.32 -1.42 16.64
N CYS A 148 -12.53 -0.86 16.62
CA CYS A 148 -13.72 -1.60 16.19
C CYS A 148 -14.41 -0.89 15.04
N ALA A 149 -14.97 -1.66 14.12
CA ALA A 149 -15.82 -1.17 13.05
C ALA A 149 -17.13 -1.95 12.99
N PHE A 150 -18.19 -1.25 12.62
CA PHE A 150 -19.52 -1.82 12.39
C PHE A 150 -19.79 -1.87 10.90
N TYR A 151 -20.44 -2.94 10.45
CA TYR A 151 -21.00 -2.95 9.11
C TYR A 151 -22.06 -1.84 8.99
N THR A 152 -22.05 -1.10 7.90
CA THR A 152 -23.15 -0.20 7.51
C THR A 152 -23.54 -0.51 6.06
N ASP A 153 -24.80 -0.35 5.65
CA ASP A 153 -25.19 -0.67 4.26
C ASP A 153 -24.46 0.18 3.20
N GLU A 154 -23.94 1.35 3.59
CA GLU A 154 -23.03 2.15 2.75
C GLU A 154 -21.70 1.45 2.45
N SER A 155 -21.32 0.46 3.26
CA SER A 155 -20.11 -0.37 3.13
C SER A 155 -20.19 -1.33 1.94
N ASN A 156 -21.40 -1.64 1.46
CA ASN A 156 -21.59 -2.47 0.26
C ASN A 156 -21.26 -1.73 -1.06
N LYS A 157 -20.75 -0.50 -0.99
CA LYS A 157 -20.21 0.27 -2.14
C LYS A 157 -18.75 -0.08 -2.50
N LYS A 158 -18.14 -1.12 -1.90
CA LYS A 158 -16.67 -1.38 -2.00
C LYS A 158 -16.15 -1.73 -3.40
N TYR A 159 -16.95 -2.26 -4.32
CA TYR A 159 -16.47 -2.47 -5.70
C TYR A 159 -16.17 -1.17 -6.46
N LYS A 160 -16.68 -0.01 -6.00
CA LYS A 160 -16.32 1.30 -6.57
C LYS A 160 -15.19 2.02 -5.82
N SER A 161 -14.83 1.59 -4.60
CA SER A 161 -13.86 2.32 -3.76
C SER A 161 -12.49 1.65 -3.62
N GLU A 162 -12.34 0.35 -3.87
CA GLU A 162 -11.00 -0.28 -3.86
C GLU A 162 -10.09 0.30 -4.95
N MET A 163 -10.60 0.42 -6.19
CA MET A 163 -9.86 1.10 -7.26
C MET A 163 -9.55 2.55 -6.88
N GLY A 164 -10.51 3.27 -6.26
CA GLY A 164 -10.30 4.66 -5.86
C GLY A 164 -9.33 4.86 -4.70
N ASN A 165 -9.26 3.92 -3.76
CA ASN A 165 -8.31 3.95 -2.64
C ASN A 165 -6.92 3.48 -3.08
N LEU A 166 -6.85 2.44 -3.92
CA LEU A 166 -5.60 1.99 -4.51
C LEU A 166 -5.04 3.06 -5.45
N SER A 167 -5.89 3.67 -6.30
CA SER A 167 -5.53 4.84 -7.10
C SER A 167 -5.05 5.95 -6.19
N ARG A 168 -5.78 6.38 -5.15
CA ARG A 168 -5.30 7.46 -4.25
C ARG A 168 -3.94 7.19 -3.59
N ASN A 169 -3.62 5.94 -3.29
CA ASN A 169 -2.31 5.56 -2.73
C ASN A 169 -1.20 5.51 -3.80
N MET A 170 -1.58 5.28 -5.06
CA MET A 170 -0.68 5.26 -6.23
C MET A 170 -0.62 6.62 -6.95
N ASP A 171 -1.59 7.50 -6.70
CA ASP A 171 -1.70 8.84 -7.24
C ASP A 171 -0.57 9.68 -6.62
N GLU A 172 0.11 10.47 -7.47
CA GLU A 172 1.23 11.29 -7.03
C GLU A 172 0.84 12.20 -5.85
N SER A 173 1.45 11.94 -4.69
CA SER A 173 1.28 12.76 -3.49
C SER A 173 2.33 13.88 -3.48
N GLY A 174 2.01 15.04 -4.06
CA GLY A 174 2.85 16.26 -3.98
C GLY A 174 2.94 17.09 -5.27
N ASP A 175 3.49 18.31 -5.19
CA ASP A 175 3.83 19.15 -6.36
C ASP A 175 5.16 18.69 -6.99
N GLN A 176 5.24 17.44 -7.44
CA GLN A 176 6.39 16.99 -8.22
C GLN A 176 6.33 17.64 -9.61
N ARG A 177 7.26 18.57 -9.86
CA ARG A 177 7.42 19.23 -11.16
C ARG A 177 8.56 18.56 -11.94
N GLY A 178 8.27 18.10 -13.15
CA GLY A 178 9.25 17.45 -14.02
C GLY A 178 8.86 16.01 -14.34
N ALA A 179 9.77 15.27 -14.95
CA ALA A 179 9.60 13.84 -15.27
C ALA A 179 9.61 12.94 -14.02
N LEU A 180 9.09 11.74 -14.19
CA LEU A 180 9.26 10.66 -13.23
C LEU A 180 10.71 10.19 -13.26
N TRP A 181 11.48 10.56 -12.24
CA TRP A 181 12.90 10.21 -12.11
C TRP A 181 13.07 8.93 -11.31
N LEU A 182 13.43 7.84 -11.99
CA LEU A 182 13.55 6.50 -11.43
C LEU A 182 15.01 6.05 -11.31
N ASP A 183 15.25 5.10 -10.42
CA ASP A 183 16.47 4.29 -10.46
C ASP A 183 16.41 3.27 -11.62
N TYR A 184 17.50 2.54 -11.80
CA TYR A 184 17.62 1.57 -12.89
C TYR A 184 16.57 0.45 -12.82
N ASP A 185 16.28 -0.07 -11.63
CA ASP A 185 15.42 -1.25 -11.47
C ASP A 185 13.99 -0.90 -11.84
N TYR A 186 13.45 0.19 -11.29
CA TYR A 186 12.12 0.68 -11.63
C TYR A 186 12.04 1.17 -13.08
N PHE A 187 13.06 1.89 -13.56
CA PHE A 187 13.12 2.33 -14.95
C PHE A 187 13.05 1.14 -15.91
N SER A 188 13.76 0.05 -15.62
CA SER A 188 13.76 -1.14 -16.46
C SER A 188 12.36 -1.78 -16.56
N ILE A 189 11.60 -1.77 -15.46
CA ILE A 189 10.21 -2.28 -15.42
C ILE A 189 9.31 -1.41 -16.30
N VAL A 190 9.38 -0.09 -16.13
CA VAL A 190 8.58 0.87 -16.89
C VAL A 190 8.94 0.85 -18.37
N TYR A 191 10.23 0.78 -18.71
CA TYR A 191 10.71 0.64 -20.09
C TYR A 191 10.12 -0.61 -20.76
N ARG A 192 10.15 -1.77 -20.08
CA ARG A 192 9.57 -3.02 -20.60
C ARG A 192 8.06 -2.89 -20.80
N TYR A 193 7.35 -2.23 -19.89
CA TYR A 193 5.92 -1.97 -20.04
C TYR A 193 5.63 -1.10 -21.27
N ILE A 194 6.30 0.05 -21.42
CA ILE A 194 6.12 0.97 -22.55
C ILE A 194 6.42 0.24 -23.87
N ARG A 195 7.48 -0.55 -23.92
CA ARG A 195 7.81 -1.33 -25.11
C ARG A 195 6.71 -2.32 -25.48
N ARG A 196 6.18 -3.07 -24.50
CA ARG A 196 5.05 -3.99 -24.73
C ARG A 196 3.80 -3.25 -25.16
N HIS A 197 3.55 -2.07 -24.61
CA HIS A 197 2.42 -1.22 -24.97
C HIS A 197 2.52 -0.78 -26.44
N ILE A 198 3.67 -0.24 -26.84
CA ILE A 198 3.98 0.13 -28.23
C ILE A 198 3.79 -1.05 -29.19
N GLU A 199 4.33 -2.22 -28.83
CA GLU A 199 4.19 -3.45 -29.63
C GLU A 199 2.73 -3.92 -29.74
N THR A 200 1.91 -3.67 -28.71
CA THR A 200 0.50 -4.11 -28.65
C THR A 200 -0.44 -3.15 -29.39
N TYR A 201 -0.24 -1.85 -29.21
CA TYR A 201 -1.16 -0.81 -29.69
C TYR A 201 -0.64 -0.03 -30.89
N ASN A 202 0.55 -0.38 -31.39
CA ASN A 202 1.23 0.30 -32.50
C ASN A 202 1.45 1.81 -32.23
N ASP A 203 1.67 2.14 -30.96
CA ASP A 203 2.05 3.49 -30.52
C ASP A 203 3.53 3.77 -30.77
N THR A 204 3.99 4.97 -30.36
CA THR A 204 5.40 5.33 -30.45
C THR A 204 5.88 6.03 -29.17
N ALA A 205 7.18 5.93 -28.90
CA ALA A 205 7.85 6.73 -27.89
C ALA A 205 9.21 7.18 -28.41
N LEU A 206 9.78 8.22 -27.82
CA LEU A 206 11.15 8.64 -28.07
C LEU A 206 12.03 8.17 -26.92
N LYS A 207 13.14 7.49 -27.24
CA LYS A 207 14.24 7.32 -26.28
C LYS A 207 15.29 8.38 -26.53
N MET A 208 15.84 8.93 -25.46
CA MET A 208 16.85 9.98 -25.53
C MET A 208 17.95 9.73 -24.50
N LEU A 209 19.20 9.93 -24.92
CA LEU A 209 20.38 9.90 -24.06
C LEU A 209 20.99 11.30 -24.03
N VAL A 210 21.04 11.88 -22.83
CA VAL A 210 21.67 13.18 -22.58
C VAL A 210 22.98 12.93 -21.86
N THR A 211 24.10 13.39 -22.42
CA THR A 211 25.43 13.29 -21.84
C THR A 211 25.97 14.67 -21.53
N ILE A 212 26.37 14.91 -20.29
CA ILE A 212 27.00 16.15 -19.86
C ILE A 212 28.52 15.97 -19.89
N VAL A 213 29.24 16.88 -20.53
CA VAL A 213 30.70 16.82 -20.73
C VAL A 213 31.31 18.15 -20.29
N PRO A 214 32.42 18.18 -19.52
CA PRO A 214 33.04 19.44 -19.15
C PRO A 214 33.67 20.12 -20.37
N LYS A 215 33.48 21.43 -20.50
CA LYS A 215 34.14 22.25 -21.53
C LYS A 215 35.63 22.43 -21.25
N ASN A 216 35.98 22.48 -19.97
CA ASN A 216 37.36 22.63 -19.51
C ASN A 216 37.85 21.30 -18.95
N VAL A 217 38.91 20.76 -19.57
CA VAL A 217 39.55 19.50 -19.16
C VAL A 217 40.11 19.56 -17.72
N ASN A 218 40.38 20.76 -17.20
CA ASN A 218 40.91 20.97 -15.86
C ASN A 218 39.83 21.14 -14.76
N MET A 219 38.55 20.95 -15.09
CA MET A 219 37.49 20.96 -14.08
C MET A 219 37.71 19.80 -13.10
N ASN A 220 37.74 20.07 -11.80
CA ASN A 220 37.89 19.00 -10.83
C ASN A 220 36.63 18.12 -10.76
N GLU A 221 36.80 16.88 -10.30
CA GLU A 221 35.72 15.87 -10.29
C GLU A 221 34.53 16.27 -9.41
N TYR A 222 34.77 16.96 -8.29
CA TYR A 222 33.71 17.38 -7.38
C TYR A 222 32.82 18.45 -7.99
N ASP A 223 33.42 19.50 -8.56
CA ASP A 223 32.71 20.58 -9.24
C ASP A 223 31.96 20.04 -10.46
N PHE A 224 32.57 19.11 -11.19
CA PHE A 224 31.91 18.44 -12.31
C PHE A 224 30.70 17.64 -11.83
N TYR A 225 30.84 16.85 -10.77
CA TYR A 225 29.74 16.10 -10.16
C TYR A 225 28.59 17.02 -9.72
N GLN A 226 28.88 18.13 -9.04
CA GLN A 226 27.85 19.10 -8.62
C GLN A 226 27.15 19.75 -9.82
N THR A 227 27.92 20.07 -10.87
CA THR A 227 27.40 20.66 -12.11
C THR A 227 26.48 19.67 -12.82
N VAL A 228 26.86 18.41 -12.89
CA VAL A 228 26.04 17.34 -13.46
C VAL A 228 24.76 17.11 -12.66
N LYS A 229 24.84 17.10 -11.32
CA LYS A 229 23.66 16.99 -10.45
C LYS A 229 22.67 18.13 -10.71
N LYS A 230 23.17 19.37 -10.80
CA LYS A 230 22.37 20.55 -11.14
C LYS A 230 21.79 20.47 -12.57
N GLY A 231 22.58 19.98 -13.53
CA GLY A 231 22.14 19.70 -14.90
C GLY A 231 21.00 18.69 -14.96
N GLY A 232 21.10 17.58 -14.22
CA GLY A 232 20.05 16.57 -14.10
C GLY A 232 18.73 17.15 -13.59
N GLN A 233 18.77 18.02 -12.57
CA GLN A 233 17.58 18.72 -12.05
C GLN A 233 16.94 19.66 -13.09
N ILE A 234 17.78 20.34 -13.89
CA ILE A 234 17.30 21.21 -14.97
C ILE A 234 16.64 20.39 -16.07
N ILE A 235 17.27 19.29 -16.49
CA ILE A 235 16.70 18.34 -17.45
C ILE A 235 15.35 17.87 -16.92
N ASN A 236 15.29 17.36 -15.70
CA ASN A 236 14.05 16.86 -15.09
C ASN A 236 12.92 17.90 -15.12
N SER A 237 13.19 19.11 -14.61
CA SER A 237 12.18 20.18 -14.57
C SER A 237 11.77 20.71 -15.96
N SER A 238 12.49 20.32 -17.02
CA SER A 238 12.22 20.68 -18.41
C SER A 238 11.42 19.63 -19.16
N LEU A 239 10.98 18.57 -18.49
CA LEU A 239 10.17 17.49 -19.04
C LEU A 239 8.71 17.56 -18.56
N ARG A 240 7.80 16.85 -19.23
CA ARG A 240 6.41 16.64 -18.77
C ARG A 240 6.42 15.67 -17.60
N ARG A 241 5.37 15.73 -16.77
CA ARG A 241 5.13 14.75 -15.69
C ARG A 241 5.03 13.31 -16.19
N SER A 242 4.50 13.12 -17.39
CA SER A 242 4.39 11.81 -18.04
C SER A 242 5.69 11.33 -18.70
N ASP A 243 6.71 12.18 -18.83
CA ASP A 243 8.02 11.75 -19.32
C ASP A 243 8.76 11.03 -18.18
N ILE A 244 9.65 10.09 -18.53
CA ILE A 244 10.38 9.27 -17.56
C ILE A 244 11.87 9.42 -17.79
N MET A 245 12.65 9.51 -16.71
CA MET A 245 14.11 9.57 -16.80
C MET A 245 14.81 8.73 -15.74
N MET A 246 16.04 8.33 -16.02
CA MET A 246 16.99 7.80 -15.04
C MET A 246 18.37 8.39 -15.27
N GLN A 247 19.22 8.35 -14.24
CA GLN A 247 20.64 8.62 -14.39
C GLN A 247 21.37 7.31 -14.66
N SER A 248 21.79 7.08 -15.91
CA SER A 248 22.39 5.81 -16.34
C SER A 248 23.88 5.70 -15.98
N ARG A 249 24.58 6.84 -15.91
CA ARG A 249 25.97 6.96 -15.43
C ARG A 249 26.14 8.29 -14.70
N GLN A 250 27.32 8.48 -14.09
CA GLN A 250 27.65 9.72 -13.39
C GLN A 250 27.32 10.98 -14.20
N ASN A 251 27.56 10.99 -15.52
CA ASN A 251 27.32 12.12 -16.42
C ASN A 251 26.28 11.87 -17.53
N GLN A 252 25.45 10.83 -17.39
CA GLN A 252 24.47 10.45 -18.42
C GLN A 252 23.07 10.25 -17.85
N PHE A 253 22.09 10.77 -18.57
CA PHE A 253 20.68 10.63 -18.28
C PHE A 253 19.98 9.97 -19.46
N PHE A 254 19.20 8.93 -19.19
CA PHE A 254 18.43 8.23 -20.20
C PHE A 254 16.94 8.47 -19.98
N LEU A 255 16.25 8.89 -21.02
CA LEU A 255 14.88 9.37 -20.99
C LEU A 255 14.00 8.55 -21.93
N ILE A 256 12.74 8.39 -21.57
CA ILE A 256 11.66 7.90 -22.43
C ILE A 256 10.56 8.94 -22.42
N LEU A 257 10.11 9.34 -23.61
CA LEU A 257 9.02 10.27 -23.79
C LEU A 257 7.87 9.52 -24.48
N PRO A 258 6.89 9.03 -23.73
CA PRO A 258 5.66 8.47 -24.30
C PRO A 258 4.88 9.56 -25.04
N GLU A 259 4.12 9.16 -26.06
CA GLU A 259 3.15 10.03 -26.75
C GLU A 259 3.70 11.43 -27.04
N PHE A 260 4.83 11.47 -27.76
CA PHE A 260 5.55 12.71 -28.02
C PHE A 260 5.22 13.18 -29.45
N PRO A 261 4.74 14.42 -29.64
CA PRO A 261 4.68 15.01 -30.97
C PRO A 261 6.09 15.45 -31.40
N GLN A 262 6.43 15.33 -32.69
CA GLN A 262 7.78 15.66 -33.19
C GLN A 262 8.19 17.11 -32.85
N THR A 263 7.24 18.04 -32.81
CA THR A 263 7.44 19.46 -32.42
C THR A 263 7.80 19.66 -30.95
N TYR A 264 7.66 18.63 -30.11
CA TYR A 264 7.99 18.68 -28.69
C TYR A 264 9.49 18.57 -28.44
N ILE A 265 10.23 17.83 -29.28
CA ILE A 265 11.67 17.60 -29.13
C ILE A 265 12.42 18.94 -29.14
N ASP A 266 12.23 19.74 -30.19
CA ASP A 266 12.91 21.03 -30.33
C ASP A 266 12.56 21.99 -29.20
N LYS A 267 11.28 22.06 -28.81
CA LYS A 267 10.82 22.90 -27.70
C LYS A 267 11.42 22.48 -26.38
N MET A 268 11.56 21.18 -26.15
CA MET A 268 12.17 20.63 -24.95
C MET A 268 13.67 20.95 -24.90
N ILE A 269 14.40 20.72 -25.99
CA ILE A 269 15.83 21.05 -26.09
C ILE A 269 16.05 22.55 -25.85
N GLN A 270 15.28 23.42 -26.51
CA GLN A 270 15.34 24.87 -26.30
C GLN A 270 15.07 25.28 -24.85
N ARG A 271 14.16 24.57 -24.16
CA ARG A 271 13.85 24.81 -22.76
C ARG A 271 14.98 24.37 -21.83
N ILE A 272 15.62 23.22 -22.11
CA ILE A 272 16.82 22.77 -21.40
C ILE A 272 17.93 23.81 -21.57
N ASP A 273 18.24 24.19 -22.81
CA ASP A 273 19.29 25.17 -23.13
C ASP A 273 19.07 26.50 -22.41
N ARG A 274 17.84 27.01 -22.44
CA ARG A 274 17.49 28.27 -21.77
C ARG A 274 17.74 28.17 -20.26
N LYS A 275 17.25 27.12 -19.61
CA LYS A 275 17.44 26.95 -18.17
C LYS A 275 18.90 26.69 -17.79
N CYS A 276 19.67 26.01 -18.64
CA CYS A 276 21.10 25.83 -18.44
C CYS A 276 21.83 27.17 -18.49
N LYS A 277 21.46 28.06 -19.42
CA LYS A 277 21.95 29.45 -19.49
C LYS A 277 21.58 30.26 -18.26
N ASP A 278 20.31 30.22 -17.85
CA ASP A 278 19.83 30.92 -16.66
C ASP A 278 20.55 30.44 -15.38
N ALA A 279 20.93 29.17 -15.35
CA ALA A 279 21.68 28.56 -14.25
C ALA A 279 23.20 28.71 -14.34
N GLY A 280 23.73 29.33 -15.41
CA GLY A 280 25.16 29.52 -15.69
C GLY A 280 25.94 28.24 -15.96
N ILE A 281 25.26 27.14 -16.26
CA ILE A 281 25.89 25.82 -16.45
C ILE A 281 26.42 25.66 -17.88
N ASP A 282 25.79 26.31 -18.85
CA ASP A 282 26.20 26.28 -20.26
C ASP A 282 27.63 26.80 -20.47
N ALA A 283 28.14 27.66 -19.59
CA ALA A 283 29.53 28.12 -19.61
C ALA A 283 30.53 27.03 -19.18
N LEU A 284 30.09 26.02 -18.41
CA LEU A 284 30.95 25.02 -17.78
C LEU A 284 30.95 23.68 -18.52
N VAL A 285 29.82 23.30 -19.12
CA VAL A 285 29.63 21.98 -19.73
C VAL A 285 28.95 22.08 -21.10
N ASP A 286 29.22 21.09 -21.94
CA ASP A 286 28.45 20.79 -23.14
C ASP A 286 27.41 19.71 -22.82
N ILE A 287 26.23 19.87 -23.41
CA ILE A 287 25.13 18.91 -23.29
C ILE A 287 24.91 18.27 -24.65
N ASN A 288 25.28 16.99 -24.76
CA ASN A 288 25.14 16.21 -25.97
C ASN A 288 23.88 15.36 -25.88
N ILE A 289 22.99 15.51 -26.87
CA ILE A 289 21.70 14.83 -26.90
C ILE A 289 21.65 13.88 -28.11
N GLN A 290 21.36 12.61 -27.85
CA GLN A 290 21.07 11.60 -28.87
C GLN A 290 19.65 11.12 -28.66
N HIS A 291 18.90 10.86 -29.73
CA HIS A 291 17.54 10.33 -29.61
C HIS A 291 17.17 9.42 -30.78
N GLU A 292 16.25 8.50 -30.52
CA GLU A 292 15.78 7.53 -31.50
C GLU A 292 14.31 7.18 -31.19
N MET A 293 13.57 6.82 -32.23
CA MET A 293 12.21 6.35 -32.14
C MET A 293 12.13 4.92 -31.61
N ILE A 294 11.18 4.68 -30.72
CA ILE A 294 10.69 3.34 -30.39
C ILE A 294 9.39 3.17 -31.17
N VAL A 295 9.39 2.21 -32.09
CA VAL A 295 8.25 1.81 -32.91
C VAL A 295 7.98 0.31 -32.71
N ALA A 296 6.75 -0.14 -32.99
CA ALA A 296 6.47 -1.56 -33.04
C ALA A 296 7.35 -2.23 -34.12
N GLN A 297 7.88 -3.42 -33.83
CA GLN A 297 8.53 -4.21 -34.86
C GLN A 297 7.45 -4.72 -35.83
N GLU A 298 7.65 -4.54 -37.14
CA GLU A 298 6.83 -5.25 -38.12
C GLU A 298 6.96 -6.75 -37.85
N LYS A 299 5.82 -7.43 -37.62
CA LYS A 299 5.81 -8.89 -37.66
C LYS A 299 6.25 -9.27 -39.06
N ASN A 300 7.44 -9.83 -39.21
CA ASN A 300 7.80 -10.57 -40.40
C ASN A 300 6.84 -11.77 -40.49
N ASP A 301 5.73 -11.58 -41.21
CA ASP A 301 4.79 -12.62 -41.63
C ASP A 301 5.42 -13.51 -42.73
N ASP A 302 6.68 -13.89 -42.55
CA ASP A 302 7.38 -14.83 -43.43
C ASP A 302 8.15 -15.85 -42.60
N LYS A 303 7.47 -16.97 -42.34
CA LYS A 303 7.99 -18.34 -42.48
C LYS A 303 6.82 -19.32 -42.38
N LYS A 304 6.17 -19.53 -43.53
CA LYS A 304 5.56 -20.82 -43.87
C LYS A 304 6.64 -21.84 -44.17
#